data_AF-A0A7K2BWF0-F1
#
_entry.id   AF-A0A7K2BWF0-F1
#
_cell.length_a   1.000
_cell.length_b   1.000
_cell.length_c   1.000
_cell.angle_alpha   90.00
_cell.angle_beta   90.00
_cell.angle_gamma   90.00
#
_symmetry.space_group_name_H-M   'P 1'
#
loop_
_entity.id
_entity.type
_entity.pdbx_description
1 polymer ?
#
loop_
_entity_poly.entity_id
_entity_poly.type
_entity_poly.pdbx_seq_one_letter_code
_entity_poly.pdbx_strand_id
1 'polypeptide(L)'
;MYDALMKAVTITMPEELDAQAAAEARRLGISKSELIRRGLAAVLPGESSREVDDPWTFMIGFGPPGVSVEPGEIDDIVYGS
;
A
#
# COMPACT_ATOMS: atom_id res chain seq x y z
N MET A 1 15.83 3.84 -24.87
CA MET A 1 14.99 2.76 -25.45
C MET A 1 14.02 2.37 -24.34
N TYR A 2 12.77 2.82 -24.40
CA TYR A 2 11.77 2.54 -23.35
C TYR A 2 10.89 1.40 -23.84
N ASP A 3 11.12 0.19 -23.31
CA ASP A 3 10.34 -1.02 -23.57
C ASP A 3 10.64 -1.98 -22.38
N ALA A 4 9.73 -2.47 -21.53
CA ALA A 4 8.29 -2.40 -21.41
C ALA A 4 7.91 -2.56 -19.91
N LEU A 5 7.30 -1.54 -19.27
CA LEU A 5 6.92 -1.64 -17.84
C LEU A 5 5.46 -2.08 -17.60
N MET A 6 4.64 -2.18 -18.65
CA MET A 6 3.25 -2.58 -18.53
C MET A 6 2.84 -3.50 -19.69
N LYS A 7 2.22 -4.63 -19.35
CA LYS A 7 1.60 -5.54 -20.32
C LYS A 7 0.08 -5.35 -20.28
N ALA A 8 -0.53 -5.11 -21.44
CA ALA A 8 -1.98 -5.12 -21.56
C ALA A 8 -2.50 -6.57 -21.39
N VAL A 9 -3.56 -6.72 -20.60
CA VAL A 9 -4.21 -8.01 -20.35
C VAL A 9 -5.69 -7.87 -20.67
N THR A 10 -6.20 -8.77 -21.52
CA THR A 10 -7.63 -8.90 -21.80
C THR A 10 -8.18 -10.01 -20.91
N ILE A 11 -9.24 -9.71 -20.16
CA ILE A 11 -9.95 -10.67 -19.32
C ILE A 11 -11.44 -10.66 -19.68
N THR A 12 -12.06 -11.82 -19.64
CA THR A 12 -13.52 -11.95 -19.77
C THR A 12 -14.12 -12.05 -18.38
N MET A 13 -15.14 -11.26 -18.10
CA MET A 13 -15.87 -11.30 -16.82
C MET A 13 -17.38 -11.05 -17.04
N PRO A 14 -18.25 -11.48 -16.11
CA PRO A 14 -19.67 -11.16 -16.16
C PRO A 14 -19.91 -9.64 -16.17
N GLU A 15 -20.93 -9.19 -16.88
CA GLU A 15 -21.27 -7.77 -17.00
C GLU A 15 -21.60 -7.15 -15.64
N GLU A 16 -22.27 -7.90 -14.78
CA GLU A 16 -22.62 -7.48 -13.42
C GLU A 16 -21.36 -7.23 -12.57
N LEU A 17 -20.32 -8.05 -12.76
CA LEU A 17 -19.06 -7.89 -12.05
C LEU A 17 -18.30 -6.65 -12.54
N ASP A 18 -18.34 -6.37 -13.86
CA ASP A 18 -17.73 -5.15 -14.42
C ASP A 18 -18.42 -3.89 -13.88
N ALA A 19 -19.76 -3.91 -13.79
CA ALA A 19 -20.54 -2.81 -13.23
C ALA A 19 -20.22 -2.57 -11.75
N GLN A 20 -20.09 -3.64 -10.95
CA GLN A 20 -19.66 -3.54 -9.55
C GLN A 20 -18.23 -2.98 -9.43
N ALA A 21 -17.30 -3.46 -10.26
CA ALA A 21 -15.93 -2.95 -10.28
C ALA A 21 -15.86 -1.46 -10.66
N ALA A 22 -16.67 -1.02 -11.62
CA ALA A 22 -16.74 0.39 -12.01
C ALA A 22 -17.30 1.28 -10.90
N ALA A 23 -18.34 0.82 -10.19
CA ALA A 23 -18.91 1.54 -9.05
C ALA A 23 -17.90 1.67 -7.90
N GLU A 24 -17.19 0.58 -7.58
CA GLU A 24 -16.21 0.57 -6.49
C GLU A 24 -14.97 1.41 -6.82
N ALA A 25 -14.47 1.35 -8.06
CA ALA A 25 -13.38 2.19 -8.51
C ALA A 25 -13.73 3.68 -8.39
N ARG A 26 -14.97 4.06 -8.73
CA ARG A 26 -15.48 5.43 -8.56
C ARG A 26 -15.55 5.83 -7.08
N ARG A 27 -16.06 4.95 -6.21
CA ARG A 27 -16.14 5.19 -4.76
C ARG A 27 -14.76 5.44 -4.15
N LEU A 28 -13.74 4.74 -4.63
CA LEU A 28 -12.35 4.84 -4.18
C LEU A 28 -11.54 5.95 -4.88
N GLY A 29 -12.08 6.57 -5.93
CA GLY A 29 -11.37 7.59 -6.72
C GLY A 29 -10.18 7.04 -7.52
N ILE A 30 -10.22 5.76 -7.92
CA ILE A 30 -9.16 5.10 -8.69
C ILE A 30 -9.69 4.58 -10.03
N SER A 31 -8.78 4.15 -10.91
CA SER A 31 -9.17 3.49 -12.16
C SER A 31 -9.66 2.05 -11.92
N LYS A 32 -10.53 1.54 -12.79
CA LYS A 32 -10.97 0.13 -12.76
C LYS A 32 -9.79 -0.84 -12.85
N SER A 33 -8.79 -0.54 -13.68
CA SER A 33 -7.57 -1.35 -13.78
C SER A 33 -6.74 -1.35 -12.50
N GLU A 34 -6.73 -0.25 -11.74
CA GLU A 34 -6.05 -0.20 -10.43
C GLU A 34 -6.78 -1.04 -9.38
N LEU A 35 -8.11 -1.00 -9.37
CA LEU A 35 -8.91 -1.88 -8.52
C LEU A 35 -8.58 -3.35 -8.80
N ILE A 36 -8.54 -3.74 -10.07
CA ILE A 36 -8.21 -5.11 -10.50
C ILE A 36 -6.79 -5.50 -10.07
N ARG A 37 -5.80 -4.60 -10.22
CA ARG A 37 -4.42 -4.86 -9.76
C ARG A 37 -4.35 -5.09 -8.25
N ARG A 38 -5.04 -4.28 -7.45
CA ARG A 38 -5.08 -4.46 -5.98
C ARG A 38 -5.75 -5.77 -5.58
N GLY A 39 -6.86 -6.11 -6.24
CA GLY A 39 -7.53 -7.40 -6.04
C GLY A 39 -6.62 -8.58 -6.38
N LEU A 40 -5.89 -8.51 -7.50
CA LEU A 40 -4.92 -9.53 -7.88
C LEU A 40 -3.76 -9.63 -6.89
N ALA A 41 -3.19 -8.50 -6.47
CA ALA A 41 -2.10 -8.47 -5.49
C ALA A 41 -2.51 -9.04 -4.12
N ALA A 42 -3.77 -8.89 -3.73
CA ALA A 42 -4.30 -9.43 -2.47
C ALA A 42 -4.45 -10.97 -2.47
N VAL A 43 -4.56 -11.60 -3.64
CA VAL A 43 -4.73 -13.07 -3.76
C VAL A 43 -3.45 -13.79 -4.16
N LEU A 44 -2.49 -13.08 -4.75
CA LEU A 44 -1.19 -13.65 -5.03
C LEU A 44 -0.44 -13.89 -3.71
N PRO A 45 0.25 -15.03 -3.55
CA PRO A 45 1.15 -15.22 -2.42
C PRO A 45 2.17 -14.08 -2.49
N GLY A 46 2.21 -13.24 -1.45
CA GLY A 46 3.08 -12.07 -1.45
C GLY A 46 4.51 -12.50 -1.80
N GLU A 47 5.10 -11.84 -2.79
CA GLU A 47 6.54 -11.58 -2.71
C GLU A 47 6.68 -10.85 -1.37
N SER A 48 7.17 -11.56 -0.35
CA SER A 48 7.58 -10.98 0.91
C SER A 48 8.29 -9.67 0.60
N SER A 49 7.63 -8.56 0.93
CA SER A 49 8.20 -7.22 0.98
C SER A 49 9.40 -7.05 0.05
N ARG A 50 9.20 -6.55 -1.17
CA ARG A 50 10.04 -5.39 -1.49
C ARG A 50 9.66 -4.38 -0.41
N GLU A 51 10.45 -4.37 0.66
CA GLU A 51 10.67 -3.18 1.46
C GLU A 51 10.80 -2.08 0.42
N VAL A 52 9.71 -1.36 0.23
CA VAL A 52 9.85 0.01 -0.18
C VAL A 52 10.56 0.58 1.04
N ASP A 53 11.88 0.76 0.92
CA ASP A 53 12.64 1.75 1.69
C ASP A 53 11.99 3.10 1.41
N ASP A 54 10.74 3.25 1.84
CA ASP A 54 10.07 4.52 1.94
C ASP A 54 10.55 5.06 3.28
N PRO A 55 11.46 6.06 3.28
CA PRO A 55 11.98 6.62 4.51
C PRO A 55 10.85 7.16 5.39
N TRP A 56 9.71 7.50 4.77
CA TRP A 56 8.50 7.88 5.47
C TRP A 56 7.90 6.70 6.23
N THR A 57 7.76 5.51 5.65
CA THR A 57 7.29 4.31 6.35
C THR A 57 8.11 3.96 7.60
N PHE A 58 9.43 4.19 7.59
CA PHE A 58 10.27 4.08 8.80
C PHE A 58 9.93 5.14 9.88
N MET A 59 9.42 6.30 9.50
CA MET A 59 9.12 7.42 10.40
C MET A 59 7.65 7.49 10.85
N ILE A 60 6.69 6.78 10.23
CA ILE A 60 5.26 6.89 10.55
C ILE A 60 4.86 6.03 11.78
N GLY A 61 5.74 5.90 12.77
CA GLY A 61 5.26 5.90 14.16
C GLY A 61 5.01 4.55 14.85
N PHE A 62 5.80 3.52 14.57
CA PHE A 62 6.07 2.52 15.59
C PHE A 62 7.57 2.42 15.76
N GLY A 63 8.07 2.84 16.93
CA GLY A 63 9.46 2.60 17.30
C GLY A 63 9.78 1.11 17.18
N PRO A 64 11.03 0.73 16.87
CA PRO A 64 11.42 -0.66 16.80
C PRO A 64 11.02 -1.40 18.10
N PRO A 65 10.77 -2.72 18.04
CA PRO A 65 10.42 -3.50 19.23
C PRO A 65 11.43 -3.25 20.35
N GLY A 66 10.97 -2.72 21.49
CA GLY A 66 11.82 -2.34 22.62
C GLY A 66 11.98 -0.83 22.85
N VAL A 67 11.43 0.02 21.97
CA VAL A 67 11.31 1.46 22.23
C VAL A 67 10.07 1.71 23.08
N SER A 68 10.30 2.04 24.35
CA SER A 68 9.30 2.62 25.25
C SER A 68 8.99 4.05 24.81
N VAL A 69 7.73 4.45 24.92
CA VAL A 69 7.26 5.83 24.73
C VAL A 69 6.51 6.29 25.98
N GLU A 70 7.01 5.89 27.14
CA GLU A 70 6.41 6.29 28.41
C GLU A 70 6.51 7.82 28.56
N PRO A 71 5.46 8.49 29.06
CA PRO A 71 5.47 9.94 29.21
C PRO A 71 6.68 10.40 30.04
N GLY A 72 7.51 11.29 29.47
CA GLY A 72 8.70 11.84 30.10
C GLY A 72 10.03 11.42 29.46
N GLU A 73 10.11 10.28 28.78
CA GLU A 73 11.36 9.79 28.17
C GLU A 73 11.85 10.68 27.00
N ILE A 74 10.91 11.32 26.28
CA ILE A 74 11.24 12.28 25.22
C ILE A 74 11.78 13.58 25.81
N ASP A 75 11.23 14.03 26.93
CA ASP A 75 11.61 15.29 27.55
C ASP A 75 13.05 15.22 28.08
N ASP A 76 13.48 14.07 28.60
CA ASP A 76 14.86 13.85 29.04
C ASP A 76 15.87 13.90 27.90
N ILE A 77 15.50 13.43 26.70
CA ILE A 77 16.35 13.47 25.49
C ILE A 77 16.43 14.89 24.92
N VAL A 78 15.30 15.59 24.88
CA VAL A 78 15.18 16.89 24.20
C VAL A 78 15.65 18.04 25.08
N TYR A 79 15.26 18.03 26.35
CA TYR A 79 15.53 19.13 27.25
C TYR A 79 16.77 18.89 28.11
N GLY A 80 17.14 17.62 28.36
CA GLY A 80 18.22 17.27 29.28
C GLY A 80 17.89 17.71 30.71
N SER A 81 18.07 16.84 31.69
CA SER A 81 17.94 17.25 33.09
C SER A 81 18.90 18.37 33.47
#